data_AF-A0A7C1ARM9-F1
#
_entry.id   AF-A0A7C1ARM9-F1
#
_cell.length_a   1.000
_cell.length_b   1.000
_cell.length_c   1.000
_cell.angle_alpha   90.00
_cell.angle_beta   90.00
_cell.angle_gamma   90.00
#
_symmetry.space_group_name_H-M   'P 1'
#
loop_
_entity.id
_entity.type
_entity.pdbx_description
1 polymer ?
#
loop_
_entity_poly.entity_id
_entity_poly.type
_entity_poly.pdbx_seq_one_letter_code
_entity_poly.pdbx_strand_id
1 'polypeptide(L)'
;MKRKRPCQQNLRIGSKSNFRTLGLLILGLTYLSACAPTPPLPPPQPIGCIDFEELQLGARFKFPDTLAVSGVTMVVRAFQWGNLTWTSTGFVKVESAGKAGGSGQELFINNVNLDFIFFERVNGLSLRFGEYGGNLNIDINGDFENFNNFDDINGQIIGGVTVSVVNGLGNDKGTITLTGRIYSFALGGQELWIDDVCP
;
A
#
# COMPACT_ATOMS: atom_id res chain seq x y z
N MET A 1 44.49 6.65 15.98
CA MET A 1 44.93 6.24 14.63
C MET A 1 44.71 4.74 14.44
N LYS A 2 43.61 4.32 13.79
CA LYS A 2 43.39 2.93 13.36
C LYS A 2 43.47 2.90 11.83
N ARG A 3 44.54 2.33 11.29
CA ARG A 3 44.75 2.14 9.84
C ARG A 3 43.78 1.06 9.34
N LYS A 4 42.80 1.43 8.50
CA LYS A 4 42.02 0.46 7.72
C LYS A 4 42.86 0.02 6.50
N ARG A 5 43.03 -1.29 6.34
CA ARG A 5 43.72 -1.92 5.21
C ARG A 5 42.84 -1.86 3.95
N PRO A 6 43.41 -1.73 2.74
CA PRO A 6 42.63 -1.72 1.51
C PRO A 6 42.19 -3.13 1.08
N CYS A 7 41.01 -3.21 0.44
CA CYS A 7 40.51 -4.40 -0.25
C CYS A 7 41.49 -4.82 -1.35
N GLN A 8 42.04 -6.03 -1.22
CA GLN A 8 42.69 -6.76 -2.31
C GLN A 8 41.59 -7.51 -3.09
N GLN A 9 41.42 -7.21 -4.38
CA GLN A 9 40.67 -8.06 -5.30
C GLN A 9 41.64 -8.90 -6.11
N ASN A 10 41.53 -10.22 -5.98
CA ASN A 10 42.28 -11.20 -6.75
C ASN A 10 41.82 -11.19 -8.21
N LEU A 11 42.60 -10.59 -9.11
CA LEU A 11 42.48 -10.81 -10.55
C LEU A 11 43.13 -12.17 -10.88
N ARG A 12 42.32 -13.19 -11.21
CA ARG A 12 42.81 -14.39 -11.92
C ARG A 12 42.74 -14.13 -13.42
N ILE A 13 43.90 -13.87 -14.02
CA ILE A 13 44.11 -13.85 -15.47
C ILE A 13 44.37 -15.28 -15.92
N GLY A 14 43.50 -15.82 -16.77
CA GLY A 14 43.65 -17.12 -17.43
C GLY A 14 43.66 -16.94 -18.95
N SER A 15 44.86 -16.98 -19.53
CA SER A 15 45.18 -16.85 -20.95
C SER A 15 44.79 -18.08 -21.79
N LYS A 16 44.36 -17.86 -23.04
CA LYS A 16 44.97 -18.49 -24.24
C LYS A 16 44.57 -17.81 -25.57
N SER A 17 45.63 -17.48 -26.32
CA SER A 17 45.84 -16.91 -27.68
C SER A 17 45.07 -17.60 -28.84
N ASN A 18 44.83 -17.06 -30.04
CA ASN A 18 45.64 -16.28 -31.02
C ASN A 18 44.70 -15.73 -32.14
N PHE A 19 44.97 -14.55 -32.73
CA PHE A 19 45.05 -14.28 -34.21
C PHE A 19 45.13 -12.76 -34.55
N ARG A 20 46.28 -12.38 -35.12
CA ARG A 20 46.58 -11.44 -36.24
C ARG A 20 45.91 -10.04 -36.36
N THR A 21 46.78 -9.02 -36.18
CA THR A 21 47.05 -7.85 -37.06
C THR A 21 46.08 -6.66 -37.13
N LEU A 22 46.72 -5.48 -37.12
CA LEU A 22 46.32 -4.13 -37.58
C LEU A 22 45.84 -3.15 -36.49
N GLY A 23 46.55 -2.02 -36.42
CA GLY A 23 46.57 -1.13 -35.28
C GLY A 23 45.35 -0.22 -35.15
N LEU A 24 45.10 0.17 -33.91
CA LEU A 24 44.46 1.42 -33.56
C LEU A 24 44.94 1.81 -32.16
N LEU A 25 45.54 3.00 -32.05
CA LEU A 25 46.00 3.58 -30.80
C LEU A 25 44.75 4.01 -30.00
N ILE A 26 44.24 3.14 -29.12
CA ILE A 26 43.13 3.48 -28.25
C ILE A 26 43.73 4.11 -26.98
N LEU A 27 43.62 5.44 -26.86
CA LEU A 27 43.80 6.13 -25.59
C LEU A 27 42.73 5.59 -24.61
N GLY A 28 43.14 4.67 -23.75
CA GLY A 28 42.31 4.18 -22.67
C GLY A 28 42.11 5.28 -21.63
N LEU A 29 41.00 6.02 -21.72
CA LEU A 29 40.48 6.78 -20.58
C LEU A 29 39.98 5.77 -19.54
N THR A 30 40.79 5.50 -18.52
CA THR A 30 40.36 4.76 -17.35
C THR A 30 39.42 5.65 -16.54
N TYR A 31 38.11 5.43 -16.68
CA TYR A 31 37.13 5.99 -15.75
C TYR A 31 37.37 5.35 -14.37
N LEU A 32 38.03 6.09 -13.49
CA LEU A 32 37.95 5.85 -12.06
C LEU A 32 36.51 6.15 -11.63
N SER A 33 35.65 5.13 -11.65
CA SER A 33 34.35 5.21 -10.99
C SER A 33 34.62 5.29 -9.49
N ALA A 34 34.61 6.49 -8.94
CA ALA A 34 34.54 6.68 -7.50
C ALA A 34 33.16 6.19 -7.04
N CYS A 35 33.11 5.20 -6.17
CA CYS A 35 31.91 4.94 -5.37
C CYS A 35 31.64 6.22 -4.56
N ALA A 36 30.72 7.05 -5.03
CA ALA A 36 30.13 8.07 -4.19
C ALA A 36 29.45 7.36 -3.01
N PRO A 37 29.70 7.75 -1.75
CA PRO A 37 28.93 7.22 -0.64
C PRO A 37 27.46 7.55 -0.90
N THR A 38 26.60 6.54 -0.87
CA THR A 38 25.15 6.73 -0.92
C THR A 38 24.77 7.75 0.15
N PRO A 39 24.04 8.83 -0.19
CA PRO A 39 23.56 9.76 0.81
C PRO A 39 22.77 8.99 1.87
N PRO A 40 22.86 9.39 3.16
CA PRO A 40 22.05 8.78 4.19
C PRO A 40 20.58 8.87 3.77
N LEU A 41 19.85 7.76 3.91
CA LEU A 41 18.42 7.73 3.66
C LEU A 41 17.75 8.85 4.47
N PRO A 42 16.78 9.59 3.89
CA PRO A 42 15.98 10.53 4.66
C PRO A 42 15.38 9.82 5.88
N PRO A 43 15.24 10.52 7.02
CA PRO A 43 14.47 9.97 8.14
C PRO A 43 13.06 9.56 7.67
N PRO A 44 12.45 8.52 8.27
CA PRO A 44 11.07 8.15 7.97
C PRO A 44 10.18 9.40 8.06
N GLN A 45 9.53 9.74 6.95
CA GLN A 45 8.55 10.82 6.93
C GLN A 45 7.32 10.36 7.72
N PRO A 46 6.66 11.22 8.50
CA PRO A 46 5.33 10.93 9.02
C PRO A 46 4.46 10.45 7.85
N ILE A 47 3.77 9.33 8.02
CA ILE A 47 2.87 8.84 6.98
C ILE A 47 1.75 9.88 6.85
N GLY A 48 1.79 10.66 5.77
CA GLY A 48 0.71 11.57 5.41
C GLY A 48 -0.54 10.77 5.01
N CYS A 49 -1.65 11.47 4.82
CA CYS A 49 -2.84 10.84 4.27
C CYS A 49 -2.53 10.25 2.89
N ILE A 50 -3.07 9.06 2.62
CA ILE A 50 -3.00 8.39 1.33
C ILE A 50 -4.20 8.89 0.51
N ASP A 51 -3.92 9.63 -0.56
CA ASP A 51 -4.90 10.29 -1.45
C ASP A 51 -4.98 9.65 -2.86
N PHE A 52 -4.22 8.59 -3.10
CA PHE A 52 -4.23 7.80 -4.33
C PHE A 52 -3.86 8.53 -5.64
N GLU A 53 -3.44 9.80 -5.59
CA GLU A 53 -3.13 10.62 -6.78
C GLU A 53 -1.95 10.09 -7.61
N GLU A 54 -1.05 9.34 -6.99
CA GLU A 54 0.10 8.73 -7.67
C GLU A 54 -0.29 7.54 -8.57
N LEU A 55 -1.51 7.01 -8.43
CA LEU A 55 -1.97 5.89 -9.23
C LEU A 55 -2.49 6.34 -10.60
N GLN A 56 -2.42 5.45 -11.59
CA GLN A 56 -3.02 5.73 -12.89
C GLN A 56 -4.54 5.58 -12.81
N LEU A 57 -5.29 6.64 -13.16
CA LEU A 57 -6.75 6.58 -13.29
C LEU A 57 -7.20 5.39 -14.17
N GLY A 58 -8.16 4.61 -13.67
CA GLY A 58 -8.66 3.42 -14.34
C GLY A 58 -7.80 2.17 -14.17
N ALA A 59 -6.64 2.24 -13.50
CA ALA A 59 -5.87 1.07 -13.11
C ALA A 59 -6.72 0.12 -12.26
N ARG A 60 -6.50 -1.18 -12.44
CA ARG A 60 -7.24 -2.24 -11.75
C ARG A 60 -6.27 -3.23 -11.14
N PHE A 61 -6.53 -3.59 -9.89
CA PHE A 61 -5.77 -4.57 -9.12
C PHE A 61 -6.73 -5.67 -8.67
N LYS A 62 -6.31 -6.92 -8.74
CA LYS A 62 -7.11 -8.10 -8.35
C LYS A 62 -6.32 -8.92 -7.35
N PHE A 63 -6.95 -9.87 -6.66
CA PHE A 63 -6.19 -10.80 -5.84
C PHE A 63 -5.17 -11.60 -6.69
N PRO A 64 -3.89 -11.76 -6.28
CA PRO A 64 -3.22 -11.25 -5.08
C PRO A 64 -2.27 -10.05 -5.35
N ASP A 65 -2.64 -9.15 -6.25
CA ASP A 65 -1.86 -7.97 -6.63
C ASP A 65 -1.54 -7.08 -5.42
N THR A 66 -0.51 -6.26 -5.60
CA THR A 66 -0.11 -5.23 -4.66
C THR A 66 -0.06 -3.88 -5.37
N LEU A 67 -0.30 -2.82 -4.62
CA LEU A 67 -0.14 -1.44 -5.05
C LEU A 67 0.57 -0.66 -3.95
N ALA A 68 1.29 0.39 -4.33
CA ALA A 68 2.02 1.24 -3.40
C ALA A 68 1.76 2.71 -3.72
N VAL A 69 1.41 3.48 -2.69
CA VAL A 69 1.09 4.92 -2.76
C VAL A 69 1.58 5.58 -1.48
N SER A 70 2.21 6.75 -1.59
CA SER A 70 2.67 7.51 -0.42
C SER A 70 3.56 6.69 0.54
N GLY A 71 4.30 5.73 -0.02
CA GLY A 71 5.15 4.80 0.74
C GLY A 71 4.41 3.66 1.44
N VAL A 72 3.07 3.60 1.41
CA VAL A 72 2.30 2.48 1.99
C VAL A 72 2.06 1.43 0.92
N THR A 73 2.36 0.17 1.25
CA THR A 73 2.01 -0.98 0.38
C THR A 73 0.65 -1.50 0.80
N MET A 74 -0.20 -1.76 -0.19
CA MET A 74 -1.51 -2.37 0.00
C MET A 74 -1.58 -3.69 -0.76
N VAL A 75 -2.16 -4.70 -0.13
CA VAL A 75 -2.30 -6.05 -0.69
C VAL A 75 -3.78 -6.35 -0.93
N VAL A 76 -4.13 -6.79 -2.14
CA VAL A 76 -5.49 -7.21 -2.44
C VAL A 76 -5.71 -8.63 -1.90
N ARG A 77 -6.68 -8.79 -1.00
CA ARG A 77 -7.02 -10.05 -0.32
C ARG A 77 -8.43 -10.52 -0.70
N ALA A 78 -8.68 -11.81 -0.46
CA ALA A 78 -10.00 -12.41 -0.66
C ALA A 78 -11.07 -11.71 0.21
N PHE A 79 -12.30 -11.69 -0.29
CA PHE A 79 -13.47 -11.10 0.37
C PHE A 79 -14.40 -12.19 0.88
N GLN A 80 -14.95 -12.01 2.07
CA GLN A 80 -16.06 -12.81 2.58
C GLN A 80 -17.38 -12.13 2.23
N TRP A 81 -18.32 -12.89 1.67
CA TRP A 81 -19.70 -12.46 1.45
C TRP A 81 -20.50 -12.51 2.76
N GLY A 82 -21.64 -11.81 2.82
CA GLY A 82 -22.57 -11.89 3.96
C GLY A 82 -23.14 -13.29 4.26
N ASN A 83 -22.97 -14.26 3.35
CA ASN A 83 -23.30 -15.67 3.58
C ASN A 83 -22.10 -16.49 4.11
N LEU A 84 -21.02 -15.82 4.53
CA LEU A 84 -19.78 -16.36 5.08
C LEU A 84 -18.90 -17.15 4.10
N THR A 85 -19.28 -17.23 2.83
CA THR A 85 -18.42 -17.83 1.78
C THR A 85 -17.38 -16.82 1.30
N TRP A 86 -16.25 -17.32 0.79
CA TRP A 86 -15.13 -16.48 0.36
C TRP A 86 -14.99 -16.43 -1.16
N THR A 87 -14.49 -15.31 -1.68
CA THR A 87 -14.19 -15.10 -3.10
C THR A 87 -12.86 -14.36 -3.29
N SER A 88 -12.21 -14.58 -4.43
CA SER A 88 -11.00 -13.87 -4.86
C SER A 88 -11.16 -13.23 -6.25
N THR A 89 -12.40 -13.08 -6.72
CA THR A 89 -12.72 -12.66 -8.10
C THR A 89 -12.97 -11.16 -8.26
N GLY A 90 -13.00 -10.41 -7.16
CA GLY A 90 -13.20 -8.97 -7.15
C GLY A 90 -11.99 -8.16 -7.61
N PHE A 91 -12.04 -6.85 -7.36
CA PHE A 91 -11.01 -5.91 -7.77
C PHE A 91 -11.01 -4.62 -6.93
N VAL A 92 -9.87 -3.94 -6.97
CA VAL A 92 -9.74 -2.52 -6.67
C VAL A 92 -9.57 -1.77 -8.00
N LYS A 93 -10.22 -0.62 -8.17
CA LYS A 93 -10.07 0.24 -9.34
C LYS A 93 -9.88 1.69 -8.91
N VAL A 94 -8.94 2.37 -9.55
CA VAL A 94 -8.73 3.81 -9.37
C VAL A 94 -9.79 4.57 -10.17
N GLU A 95 -10.56 5.41 -9.50
CA GLU A 95 -11.61 6.26 -10.08
C GLU A 95 -11.46 7.71 -9.61
N SER A 96 -12.29 8.62 -10.12
CA SER A 96 -12.37 10.01 -9.66
C SER A 96 -13.82 10.52 -9.73
N ALA A 97 -14.75 9.70 -9.24
CA ALA A 97 -16.19 10.00 -9.28
C ALA A 97 -16.65 10.83 -8.07
N GLY A 98 -15.75 11.07 -7.11
CA GLY A 98 -16.02 11.76 -5.85
C GLY A 98 -16.99 10.98 -4.95
N LYS A 99 -17.02 9.65 -5.07
CA LYS A 99 -17.96 8.76 -4.39
C LYS A 99 -17.64 8.59 -2.90
N ALA A 100 -16.37 8.60 -2.51
CA ALA A 100 -15.89 8.61 -1.13
C ALA A 100 -16.03 9.98 -0.46
N GLY A 101 -16.15 11.05 -1.24
CA GLY A 101 -16.32 12.41 -0.73
C GLY A 101 -15.03 13.12 -0.33
N GLY A 102 -13.86 12.57 -0.65
CA GLY A 102 -12.59 13.30 -0.70
C GLY A 102 -12.42 14.06 -2.03
N SER A 103 -11.18 14.27 -2.45
CA SER A 103 -10.84 15.03 -3.66
C SER A 103 -9.94 14.23 -4.58
N GLY A 104 -10.14 14.38 -5.90
CA GLY A 104 -9.26 13.75 -6.87
C GLY A 104 -9.57 12.27 -7.07
N GLN A 105 -8.54 11.42 -7.00
CA GLN A 105 -8.63 9.98 -7.21
C GLN A 105 -9.05 9.24 -5.94
N GLU A 106 -9.83 8.19 -6.13
CA GLU A 106 -10.36 7.34 -5.05
C GLU A 106 -10.23 5.88 -5.46
N LEU A 107 -10.34 4.97 -4.49
CA LEU A 107 -10.37 3.53 -4.77
C LEU A 107 -11.79 3.00 -4.70
N PHE A 108 -12.28 2.49 -5.83
CA PHE A 108 -13.44 1.62 -5.89
C PHE A 108 -13.03 0.18 -5.55
N ILE A 109 -13.53 -0.32 -4.43
CA ILE A 109 -13.34 -1.67 -3.92
C ILE A 109 -14.62 -2.49 -4.20
N ASN A 110 -14.47 -3.61 -4.88
CA ASN A 110 -15.56 -4.50 -5.25
C ASN A 110 -15.17 -5.96 -5.04
N ASN A 111 -15.72 -6.60 -4.01
CA ASN A 111 -15.55 -8.00 -3.67
C ASN A 111 -14.08 -8.42 -3.41
N VAL A 112 -13.29 -7.53 -2.81
CA VAL A 112 -11.95 -7.78 -2.26
C VAL A 112 -11.78 -7.03 -0.94
N ASN A 113 -10.82 -7.47 -0.13
CA ASN A 113 -10.30 -6.69 1.00
C ASN A 113 -8.99 -6.03 0.58
N LEU A 114 -8.75 -4.79 1.03
CA LEU A 114 -7.50 -4.07 0.84
C LEU A 114 -6.76 -4.01 2.18
N ASP A 115 -5.62 -4.70 2.26
CA ASP A 115 -4.80 -4.82 3.47
C ASP A 115 -3.65 -3.80 3.43
N PHE A 116 -3.62 -2.90 4.41
CA PHE A 116 -2.68 -1.78 4.48
C PHE A 116 -1.47 -2.17 5.32
N ILE A 117 -0.29 -2.17 4.68
CA ILE A 117 0.98 -2.51 5.33
C ILE A 117 1.64 -1.23 5.85
N PHE A 118 1.39 -0.91 7.12
CA PHE A 118 2.08 0.17 7.81
C PHE A 118 3.46 -0.28 8.32
N PHE A 119 4.49 0.53 8.06
CA PHE A 119 5.85 0.24 8.52
C PHE A 119 6.02 0.37 10.03
N GLU A 120 5.17 1.17 10.66
CA GLU A 120 5.14 1.37 12.11
C GLU A 120 3.72 1.22 12.64
N ARG A 121 3.61 1.10 13.96
CA ARG A 121 2.32 1.04 14.65
C ARG A 121 1.64 2.39 14.57
N VAL A 122 0.39 2.41 14.15
CA VAL A 122 -0.44 3.61 14.09
C VAL A 122 -1.36 3.64 15.32
N ASN A 123 -1.56 4.82 15.91
CA ASN A 123 -2.37 4.97 17.15
C ASN A 123 -3.84 5.35 16.85
N GLY A 124 -4.16 5.42 15.56
CA GLY A 124 -5.48 5.61 15.04
C GLY A 124 -5.42 5.56 13.52
N LEU A 125 -6.57 5.70 12.90
CA LEU A 125 -6.72 5.83 11.46
C LEU A 125 -8.04 6.56 11.22
N SER A 126 -8.09 7.44 10.23
CA SER A 126 -9.36 7.90 9.68
C SER A 126 -9.36 7.74 8.17
N LEU A 127 -10.54 7.53 7.59
CA LEU A 127 -10.71 7.56 6.14
C LEU A 127 -12.12 8.02 5.79
N ARG A 128 -12.25 8.58 4.59
CA ARG A 128 -13.54 8.85 3.99
C ARG A 128 -14.02 7.63 3.23
N PHE A 129 -15.32 7.39 3.26
CA PHE A 129 -15.92 6.30 2.50
C PHE A 129 -17.18 6.76 1.76
N GLY A 130 -17.50 6.01 0.71
CA GLY A 130 -18.79 6.01 0.05
C GLY A 130 -19.29 4.57 0.00
N GLU A 131 -20.44 4.31 0.61
CA GLU A 131 -21.02 2.99 0.72
C GLU A 131 -22.32 2.98 -0.08
N TYR A 132 -22.38 2.21 -1.17
CA TYR A 132 -23.54 2.24 -2.09
C TYR A 132 -24.24 0.90 -2.25
N GLY A 133 -23.81 -0.13 -1.53
CA GLY A 133 -24.53 -1.39 -1.45
C GLY A 133 -23.69 -2.61 -1.10
N GLY A 134 -24.41 -3.71 -0.88
CA GLY A 134 -23.85 -5.02 -0.59
C GLY A 134 -23.41 -5.16 0.87
N ASN A 135 -22.24 -5.75 1.04
CA ASN A 135 -21.68 -6.20 2.31
C ASN A 135 -20.24 -5.71 2.43
N LEU A 136 -19.78 -5.55 3.65
CA LEU A 136 -18.50 -4.98 4.02
C LEU A 136 -17.72 -5.92 4.92
N ASN A 137 -16.40 -5.81 4.85
CA ASN A 137 -15.47 -6.52 5.70
C ASN A 137 -14.51 -5.52 6.34
N ILE A 138 -14.17 -5.72 7.61
CA ILE A 138 -13.08 -5.03 8.26
C ILE A 138 -12.25 -6.04 9.06
N ASP A 139 -10.94 -5.91 9.03
CA ASP A 139 -10.01 -6.66 9.88
C ASP A 139 -9.16 -5.65 10.63
N ILE A 140 -9.26 -5.64 11.95
CA ILE A 140 -8.40 -4.82 12.80
C ILE A 140 -7.67 -5.75 13.75
N ASN A 141 -6.34 -5.76 13.69
CA ASN A 141 -5.49 -6.58 14.57
C ASN A 141 -5.81 -8.11 14.52
N GLY A 142 -6.36 -8.60 13.40
CA GLY A 142 -6.75 -10.00 13.22
C GLY A 142 -8.17 -10.32 13.71
N ASP A 143 -8.90 -9.31 14.19
CA ASP A 143 -10.31 -9.41 14.53
C ASP A 143 -11.15 -8.98 13.31
N PHE A 144 -11.81 -9.97 12.69
CA PHE A 144 -12.48 -9.82 11.41
C PHE A 144 -13.99 -9.73 11.62
N GLU A 145 -14.60 -8.68 11.08
CA GLU A 145 -16.04 -8.46 11.10
C GLU A 145 -16.60 -8.36 9.67
N ASN A 146 -17.79 -8.93 9.49
CA ASN A 146 -18.58 -8.88 8.27
C ASN A 146 -19.94 -8.25 8.56
N PHE A 147 -20.27 -7.15 7.88
CA PHE A 147 -21.42 -6.30 8.25
C PHE A 147 -22.05 -5.65 7.00
N ASN A 148 -23.23 -5.05 7.13
CA ASN A 148 -23.94 -4.51 5.98
C ASN A 148 -23.61 -3.04 5.74
N ASN A 149 -23.61 -2.23 6.81
CA ASN A 149 -23.32 -0.80 6.72
C ASN A 149 -22.33 -0.38 7.82
N PHE A 150 -21.51 0.65 7.57
CA PHE A 150 -20.57 1.14 8.57
C PHE A 150 -21.23 1.52 9.91
N ASP A 151 -22.48 1.99 9.93
CA ASP A 151 -23.19 2.28 11.18
C ASP A 151 -23.39 1.03 12.07
N ASP A 152 -23.42 -0.19 11.48
CA ASP A 152 -23.55 -1.45 12.22
C ASP A 152 -22.39 -1.65 13.22
N ILE A 153 -21.21 -1.12 12.90
CA ILE A 153 -19.99 -1.21 13.73
C ILE A 153 -19.69 0.07 14.52
N ASN A 154 -20.55 1.08 14.46
CA ASN A 154 -20.34 2.34 15.15
C ASN A 154 -20.37 2.16 16.68
N GLY A 155 -19.37 2.71 17.37
CA GLY A 155 -19.22 2.59 18.82
C GLY A 155 -18.71 1.23 19.30
N GLN A 156 -18.47 0.27 18.39
CA GLN A 156 -17.90 -1.02 18.75
C GLN A 156 -16.40 -0.93 19.04
N ILE A 157 -15.87 -1.99 19.67
CA ILE A 157 -14.44 -2.21 19.84
C ILE A 157 -14.09 -3.47 19.05
N ILE A 158 -13.28 -3.31 18.00
CA ILE A 158 -12.83 -4.42 17.13
C ILE A 158 -11.30 -4.50 17.25
N GLY A 159 -10.76 -5.68 17.56
CA GLY A 159 -9.32 -5.85 17.70
C GLY A 159 -8.68 -4.96 18.78
N GLY A 160 -9.47 -4.51 19.77
CA GLY A 160 -9.03 -3.57 20.81
C GLY A 160 -8.98 -2.10 20.39
N VAL A 161 -9.58 -1.74 19.25
CA VAL A 161 -9.62 -0.38 18.68
C VAL A 161 -11.07 0.11 18.67
N THR A 162 -11.30 1.33 19.15
CA THR A 162 -12.64 1.94 19.15
C THR A 162 -12.99 2.44 17.75
N VAL A 163 -14.17 2.08 17.28
CA VAL A 163 -14.72 2.51 15.99
C VAL A 163 -15.72 3.63 16.21
N SER A 164 -15.57 4.73 15.46
CA SER A 164 -16.52 5.83 15.39
C SER A 164 -16.86 6.10 13.93
N VAL A 165 -18.15 6.15 13.62
CA VAL A 165 -18.65 6.36 12.26
C VAL A 165 -19.55 7.59 12.24
N VAL A 166 -19.36 8.42 11.22
CA VAL A 166 -20.26 9.51 10.86
C VAL A 166 -20.90 9.17 9.52
N ASN A 167 -22.23 9.17 9.47
CA ASN A 167 -23.05 8.59 8.40
C ASN A 167 -22.82 7.06 8.29
N GLY A 168 -22.98 6.44 7.11
CA GLY A 168 -22.80 4.99 6.95
C GLY A 168 -24.09 4.21 7.15
N LEU A 169 -25.22 4.82 6.76
CA LEU A 169 -26.54 4.18 6.76
C LEU A 169 -26.84 3.46 5.43
N GLY A 170 -25.87 3.46 4.51
CA GLY A 170 -25.99 2.92 3.17
C GLY A 170 -26.48 3.93 2.14
N ASN A 171 -25.96 3.80 0.92
CA ASN A 171 -26.17 4.74 -0.18
C ASN A 171 -25.79 6.19 0.17
N ASP A 172 -24.74 6.35 0.98
CA ASP A 172 -24.26 7.62 1.49
C ASP A 172 -22.72 7.70 1.52
N LYS A 173 -22.23 8.85 1.99
CA LYS A 173 -20.81 9.10 2.21
C LYS A 173 -20.58 9.39 3.68
N GLY A 174 -19.45 8.98 4.20
CA GLY A 174 -19.15 9.16 5.61
C GLY A 174 -17.67 9.14 5.92
N THR A 175 -17.39 9.02 7.20
CA THR A 175 -16.04 8.91 7.72
C THR A 175 -16.03 7.87 8.82
N ILE A 176 -15.05 6.99 8.80
CA ILE A 176 -14.73 6.10 9.90
C ILE A 176 -13.46 6.60 10.58
N THR A 177 -13.48 6.62 11.90
CA THR A 177 -12.33 6.94 12.75
C THR A 177 -12.08 5.77 13.68
N LEU A 178 -10.88 5.22 13.62
CA LEU A 178 -10.36 4.16 14.44
C LEU A 178 -9.43 4.77 15.50
N THR A 179 -9.70 4.54 16.78
CA THR A 179 -8.89 5.08 17.88
C THR A 179 -8.34 3.95 18.74
N GLY A 180 -7.02 3.81 18.77
CA GLY A 180 -6.34 2.72 19.46
C GLY A 180 -5.13 2.21 18.70
N ARG A 181 -4.40 1.26 19.29
CA ARG A 181 -3.22 0.68 18.64
C ARG A 181 -3.63 -0.24 17.50
N ILE A 182 -3.23 0.09 16.29
CA ILE A 182 -3.47 -0.72 15.08
C ILE A 182 -2.13 -1.30 14.62
N TYR A 183 -2.08 -2.63 14.56
CA TYR A 183 -0.98 -3.47 14.09
C TYR A 183 -1.25 -4.02 12.68
N SER A 184 -2.52 -4.27 12.35
CA SER A 184 -2.98 -4.66 11.03
C SER A 184 -4.34 -4.04 10.75
N PHE A 185 -4.58 -3.65 9.50
CA PHE A 185 -5.84 -3.07 9.06
C PHE A 185 -6.14 -3.51 7.63
N ALA A 186 -7.31 -4.11 7.43
CA ALA A 186 -7.86 -4.35 6.11
C ALA A 186 -9.33 -3.91 6.04
N LEU A 187 -9.74 -3.42 4.88
CA LEU A 187 -11.12 -3.00 4.62
C LEU A 187 -11.56 -3.48 3.24
N GLY A 188 -12.78 -3.98 3.14
CA GLY A 188 -13.34 -4.46 1.88
C GLY A 188 -14.83 -4.19 1.75
N GLY A 189 -15.33 -4.27 0.52
CA GLY A 189 -16.74 -4.06 0.23
C GLY A 189 -17.15 -4.49 -1.17
N GLN A 190 -18.45 -4.57 -1.40
CA GLN A 190 -19.02 -4.86 -2.73
C GLN A 190 -19.18 -3.59 -3.57
N GLU A 191 -19.67 -2.50 -2.97
CA GLU A 191 -19.83 -1.20 -3.62
C GLU A 191 -19.26 -0.10 -2.72
N LEU A 192 -17.96 -0.21 -2.45
CA LEU A 192 -17.25 0.64 -1.51
C LEU A 192 -16.24 1.55 -2.24
N TRP A 193 -16.28 2.84 -1.95
CA TRP A 193 -15.26 3.80 -2.34
C TRP A 193 -14.54 4.30 -1.10
N ILE A 194 -13.22 4.45 -1.17
CA ILE A 194 -12.42 5.02 -0.08
C ILE A 194 -11.48 6.09 -0.59
N ASP A 195 -11.21 7.07 0.26
CA ASP A 195 -10.31 8.20 0.01
C ASP A 195 -9.78 8.76 1.35
N ASP A 196 -8.75 9.61 1.30
CA ASP A 196 -8.15 10.29 2.45
C ASP A 196 -7.81 9.34 3.63
N VAL A 197 -7.01 8.29 3.39
CA VAL A 197 -6.65 7.33 4.45
C VAL A 197 -5.50 7.89 5.30
N CYS A 198 -5.79 8.35 6.51
CA CYS A 198 -4.88 9.10 7.39
C CYS A 198 -4.56 8.34 8.71
N PRO A 199 -3.37 7.73 8.84
CA PRO A 199 -2.92 7.00 10.05
C PRO A 199 -2.36 7.90 11.18
#